data_AF-A0A069RNB0-F1
#
_entry.id   AF-A0A069RNB0-F1
#
_cell.length_a   1.000
_cell.length_b   1.000
_cell.length_c   1.000
_cell.angle_alpha   90.00
_cell.angle_beta   90.00
_cell.angle_gamma   90.00
#
_symmetry.space_group_name_H-M   'P 1'
#
loop_
_entity.id
_entity.type
_entity.pdbx_description
1 polymer ?
#
loop_
_entity_poly.entity_id
_entity_poly.type
_entity_poly.pdbx_seq_one_letter_code
_entity_poly.pdbx_strand_id
1 'polypeptide(L)' 'MLTDAGVRLGTLYGIYDNEAGVDTRGRFLIDPDGIVQGFGVLTPPEGRRCVYKINAS' A
#
# COMPACT_ATOMS: atom_id res chain seq x y z
N MET A 1 -9.79 -9.04 -4.84
CA MET A 1 -9.08 -7.94 -5.53
C MET A 1 -10.01 -6.75 -5.59
N LEU A 2 -9.47 -5.54 -5.45
CA LEU A 2 -10.22 -4.28 -5.52
C LEU A 2 -9.87 -3.58 -6.85
N THR A 3 -10.85 -2.91 -7.46
CA THR A 3 -10.66 -2.14 -8.69
C THR A 3 -10.76 -0.65 -8.39
N ASP A 4 -9.72 0.12 -8.70
CA ASP A 4 -9.72 1.60 -8.60
C ASP A 4 -9.74 2.24 -9.99
N ALA A 5 -10.83 2.05 -10.74
CA ALA A 5 -10.97 2.56 -12.11
C ALA A 5 -10.90 4.11 -12.20
N GLY A 6 -11.11 4.81 -11.08
CA GLY A 6 -11.05 6.26 -11.00
C GLY A 6 -9.73 6.80 -10.51
N VAL A 7 -8.74 5.94 -10.20
CA VAL A 7 -7.40 6.35 -9.73
C VAL A 7 -7.45 7.15 -8.42
N ARG A 8 -8.55 7.05 -7.68
CA ARG A 8 -8.82 7.91 -6.53
C ARG A 8 -8.00 7.48 -5.33
N LEU A 9 -7.87 6.17 -5.12
CA LEU A 9 -7.16 5.62 -3.98
C LEU A 9 -5.65 5.76 -4.18
N GLY A 10 -5.15 5.44 -5.36
CA GLY A 10 -3.73 5.62 -5.69
C GLY A 10 -3.26 7.07 -5.51
N THR A 11 -4.07 8.02 -5.98
CA THR A 11 -3.80 9.45 -5.84
C THR A 11 -3.88 9.91 -4.38
N LEU A 12 -4.92 9.49 -3.65
CA LEU A 12 -5.13 9.88 -2.25
C LEU A 12 -3.95 9.44 -1.36
N TYR A 13 -3.42 8.25 -1.59
CA TYR A 13 -2.29 7.71 -0.83
C TYR A 13 -0.93 8.05 -1.44
N GLY A 14 -0.88 8.86 -2.51
CA GLY A 14 0.37 9.29 -3.15
C GLY A 14 1.18 8.15 -3.80
N ILE A 15 0.52 7.05 -4.14
CA ILE A 15 1.16 5.88 -4.76
C ILE A 15 0.86 5.76 -6.25
N TYR A 16 -0.04 6.57 -6.81
CA TYR A 16 -0.31 6.55 -8.24
C TYR A 16 0.84 7.16 -9.05
N ASP A 17 1.36 6.41 -10.01
CA ASP A 17 2.31 6.88 -11.00
C ASP A 17 1.54 7.36 -12.25
N ASN A 18 1.56 8.67 -12.49
CA ASN A 18 0.87 9.29 -13.62
C ASN A 18 1.49 8.94 -14.98
N GLU A 19 2.81 8.69 -15.03
CA GLU A 19 3.50 8.36 -16.29
C GLU A 19 3.27 6.89 -16.65
N ALA A 20 3.28 6.00 -15.66
CA ALA A 20 3.04 4.58 -15.85
C ALA A 20 1.54 4.20 -15.88
N GLY A 21 0.65 5.09 -15.42
CA GLY A 21 -0.79 4.85 -15.37
C GLY A 21 -1.22 3.78 -14.38
N VAL A 22 -0.40 3.50 -13.36
CA VAL A 22 -0.62 2.41 -12.39
C VAL A 22 -0.23 2.82 -10.97
N ASP A 23 -0.81 2.15 -9.98
CA ASP A 23 -0.39 2.29 -8.59
C ASP A 23 0.97 1.61 -8.36
N THR A 24 1.90 2.31 -7.72
CA THR A 24 3.12 1.71 -7.18
C THR A 24 2.77 0.66 -6.12
N ARG A 25 3.58 -0.40 -6.06
CA ARG A 25 3.30 -1.54 -5.18
C ARG A 25 3.44 -1.14 -3.72
N GLY A 26 2.31 -0.91 -3.05
CA GLY A 26 2.25 -0.57 -1.64
C GLY A 26 1.72 -1.69 -0.73
N ARG A 27 2.00 -1.59 0.56
CA ARG A 27 1.26 -2.27 1.63
C ARG A 27 0.81 -1.23 2.65
N PHE A 28 -0.43 -1.36 3.09
CA PHE A 28 -0.98 -0.61 4.22
C PHE A 28 -1.26 -1.56 5.37
N LEU A 29 -0.91 -1.15 6.58
CA LEU A 29 -1.39 -1.77 7.82
C LEU A 29 -2.49 -0.87 8.35
N ILE A 30 -3.69 -1.43 8.47
CA ILE A 30 -4.89 -0.72 8.92
C ILE A 30 -5.41 -1.51 10.13
N ASP A 31 -5.70 -0.81 11.22
CA ASP A 31 -6.29 -1.42 12.42
C ASP A 31 -7.82 -1.58 12.28
N PRO A 32 -8.50 -2.23 13.25
CA PRO A 32 -9.95 -2.41 13.20
C PRO A 32 -10.77 -1.11 13.22
N ASP A 33 -10.19 -0.01 13.70
CA ASP A 33 -10.83 1.31 13.76
C ASP A 33 -10.68 2.09 12.43
N GLY A 34 -9.96 1.52 11.46
CA GLY A 34 -9.75 2.09 10.14
C GLY A 34 -8.58 3.06 10.04
N ILE A 35 -7.72 3.13 11.07
CA ILE A 35 -6.57 4.02 11.09
C ILE A 35 -5.37 3.34 10.42
N VAL A 36 -4.68 4.08 9.53
CA VAL A 36 -3.44 3.61 8.91
C VAL A 36 -2.31 3.66 9.94
N GLN A 37 -1.84 2.49 10.36
CA GLN A 37 -0.75 2.31 11.32
C GLN A 37 0.63 2.29 10.65
N GLY A 38 0.69 2.05 9.34
CA GLY A 38 1.92 2.11 8.58
C GLY A 38 1.69 1.87 7.09
N PHE A 39 2.53 2.49 6.25
CA PHE A 39 2.56 2.25 4.82
C PHE A 39 4.00 2.02 4.35
N GLY A 40 4.16 1.15 3.37
CA GLY A 40 5.45 0.90 2.71
C GLY A 40 5.25 0.90 1.21
N VAL A 41 6.00 1.75 0.51
CA VAL A 41 6.08 1.79 -0.96
C VAL A 41 7.28 0.95 -1.37
N LEU A 42 7.05 -0.06 -2.20
CA LEU A 42 8.12 -0.89 -2.75
C LEU A 42 8.49 -0.38 -4.14
N THR A 43 9.75 -0.02 -4.34
CA THR A 43 10.34 0.14 -5.66
C THR A 43 10.46 -1.24 -6.34
N PRO A 44 10.16 -1.38 -7.64
CA PRO A 44 10.47 -2.63 -8.37
C PRO A 44 12.00 -2.85 -8.39
N PRO A 45 12.58 -4.07 -8.24
CA PRO A 45 12.02 -5.44 -8.24
C PRO A 45 12.15 -6.15 -6.89
N GLU A 46 12.16 -5.41 -5.78
CA GLU A 46 12.37 -5.98 -4.43
C GLU A 46 11.21 -6.91 -4.06
N GLY A 47 11.50 -8.21 -3.93
CA GLY A 47 10.52 -9.24 -3.59
C GLY A 47 9.87 -8.98 -2.21
N ARG A 48 8.59 -9.39 -2.07
CA ARG A 48 7.84 -9.22 -0.82
C ARG A 48 8.34 -10.20 0.24
N ARG A 49 8.68 -9.72 1.45
CA ARG A 49 8.75 -10.55 2.66
C ARG A 49 7.46 -10.43 3.46
N CYS A 50 6.79 -11.54 3.73
CA CYS A 50 5.67 -11.61 4.68
C CYS A 50 6.21 -12.11 6.02
N VAL A 51 6.74 -11.21 6.86
CA VAL A 51 7.03 -11.52 8.26
C VAL A 51 6.32 -10.48 9.10
N TYR A 52 5.23 -10.89 9.73
CA TYR A 52 4.63 -10.14 10.82
C TYR A 52 5.24 -10.68 12.13
N LYS A 53 5.97 -9.83 12.87
CA LYS A 53 6.23 -10.05 14.29
C LYS A 53 5.36 -9.08 15.05
N ILE A 54 4.25 -9.59 15.57
CA ILE A 54 3.51 -8.94 16.66
C ILE A 54 4.27 -9.27 17.94
N ASN A 55 5.12 -8.35 18.41
CA ASN A 55 5.57 -8.39 19.79
C ASN A 55 4.40 -7.86 20.64
N ALA A 56 3.58 -8.78 21.15
CA ALA A 56 2.68 -8.45 22.24
C ALA A 56 3.54 -8.32 23.51
N SER A 57 3.60 -7.12 24.08
CA SER A 57 4.04 -6.87 25.45
C SER A 57 2.95 -7.24 26.43
#